data_AF-A0A2E5KM91-F1
#
_entry.id   AF-A0A2E5KM91-F1
#
_cell.length_a   1.000
_cell.length_b   1.000
_cell.length_c   1.000
_cell.angle_alpha   90.00
_cell.angle_beta   90.00
_cell.angle_gamma   90.00
#
_symmetry.space_group_name_H-M   'P 1'
#
loop_
_entity.id
_entity.type
_entity.pdbx_description
1 polymer ?
#
loop_
_entity_poly.entity_id
_entity_poly.type
_entity_poly.pdbx_seq_one_letter_code
_entity_poly.pdbx_strand_id
1 'polypeptide(L)' 'MNIAVRGRDILIVGSVTLPTAEDVFRTISTILGNRVKQLPDGETGARKDWIQWQQHVVESHSQLTIATDDADRRA' A
#
# COMPACT_ATOMS: atom_id res chain seq x y z
N MET A 1 16.87 -35.76 -12.94
CA MET A 1 15.71 -34.85 -12.88
C MET A 1 16.12 -33.63 -12.07
N ASN A 2 16.23 -32.48 -12.72
CA ASN A 2 16.53 -31.23 -12.03
C ASN A 2 15.22 -30.68 -11.48
N ILE A 3 15.01 -30.75 -10.16
CA ILE A 3 13.85 -30.11 -9.54
C ILE A 3 14.14 -28.62 -9.56
N ALA A 4 13.64 -27.91 -10.57
CA ALA A 4 13.62 -26.46 -10.56
C ALA A 4 12.83 -26.05 -9.32
N VAL A 5 13.52 -25.53 -8.30
CA VAL A 5 12.86 -24.91 -7.15
C VAL A 5 12.10 -23.71 -7.71
N ARG A 6 10.80 -23.85 -7.93
CA ARG A 6 9.94 -22.71 -8.25
C ARG A 6 10.03 -21.75 -7.07
N GLY A 7 10.60 -20.58 -7.31
CA GLY A 7 10.59 -19.50 -6.32
C GLY A 7 9.15 -19.20 -5.90
N ARG A 8 8.95 -18.83 -4.63
CA ARG A 8 7.63 -18.43 -4.12
C ARG A 8 7.13 -17.18 -4.83
N ASP A 9 5.81 -17.08 -4.95
CA ASP A 9 5.14 -15.86 -5.37
C ASP A 9 5.35 -14.76 -4.32
N ILE A 10 5.37 -13.51 -4.78
CA ILE A 10 5.67 -12.32 -3.99
C ILE A 10 4.44 -11.41 -4.00
N LEU A 11 3.98 -11.07 -2.79
CA LEU A 11 2.99 -10.02 -2.54
C LEU A 11 3.73 -8.77 -2.05
N ILE A 12 3.56 -7.66 -2.76
CA ILE A 12 4.05 -6.36 -2.32
C ILE A 12 2.87 -5.56 -1.77
N VAL A 13 3.09 -4.85 -0.66
CA VAL A 13 2.10 -4.01 0.00
C VAL A 13 2.74 -2.70 0.45
N GLY A 14 1.93 -1.65 0.57
CA GLY A 14 2.34 -0.35 1.12
C GLY A 14 3.04 0.58 0.13
N SER A 15 3.73 1.57 0.69
CA SER A 15 4.33 2.69 -0.04
C SER A 15 5.58 2.30 -0.82
N VAL A 16 5.79 2.97 -1.95
CA VAL A 16 6.98 2.83 -2.79
C VAL A 16 7.42 4.23 -3.18
N THR A 17 8.69 4.56 -2.93
CA THR A 17 9.25 5.91 -3.14
C THR A 17 9.49 6.20 -4.63
N LEU A 18 8.41 6.22 -5.41
CA LEU A 18 8.39 6.57 -6.82
C LEU A 18 7.35 7.65 -7.10
N PRO A 19 7.51 8.44 -8.17
CA PRO A 19 6.67 9.61 -8.40
C PRO A 19 5.19 9.28 -8.65
N THR A 20 4.92 8.18 -9.35
CA THR A 20 3.56 7.79 -9.75
C THR A 20 3.31 6.29 -9.58
N ALA A 21 2.04 5.92 -9.50
CA ALA A 21 1.63 4.51 -9.51
C ALA A 21 2.12 3.77 -10.77
N GLU A 22 2.20 4.46 -11.92
CA GLU A 22 2.75 3.87 -13.15
C GLU A 22 4.22 3.48 -12.97
N ASP A 23 5.04 4.39 -12.41
CA ASP A 23 6.45 4.12 -12.14
C ASP A 23 6.61 2.91 -11.20
N VAL A 24 5.74 2.80 -10.19
CA VAL A 24 5.69 1.67 -9.27
C VAL A 24 5.40 0.35 -9.99
N PHE A 25 4.31 0.31 -10.78
CA PHE A 25 3.93 -0.90 -11.50
C PHE A 25 5.01 -1.32 -12.50
N ARG A 26 5.57 -0.38 -13.27
CA ARG A 26 6.61 -0.66 -14.25
C ARG A 26 7.90 -1.15 -13.59
N THR A 27 8.34 -0.49 -12.53
CA THR A 27 9.58 -0.83 -11.82
C THR A 27 9.49 -2.21 -11.18
N ILE A 28 8.45 -2.47 -10.40
CA ILE A 28 8.32 -3.74 -9.68
C ILE A 28 8.09 -4.90 -10.65
N SER A 29 7.23 -4.72 -11.66
CA SER A 29 7.00 -5.76 -12.66
C SER A 29 8.27 -6.11 -13.43
N THR A 30 9.13 -5.13 -13.71
CA THR A 30 10.43 -5.35 -14.36
C THR A 30 11.38 -6.15 -13.48
N ILE A 31 11.43 -5.87 -12.17
CA ILE A 31 12.36 -6.51 -11.23
C ILE A 31 11.91 -7.94 -10.87
N LEU A 32 10.62 -8.12 -10.58
CA LEU A 32 10.09 -9.37 -10.02
C LEU A 32 9.50 -10.31 -11.07
N GLY A 33 9.15 -9.77 -12.25
CA GLY A 33 8.57 -10.53 -13.35
C GLY A 33 7.36 -11.36 -12.91
N ASN A 34 7.30 -12.61 -13.37
CA ASN A 34 6.16 -13.50 -13.14
C ASN A 34 5.92 -13.89 -11.67
N ARG A 35 6.83 -13.52 -10.76
CA ARG A 35 6.69 -13.82 -9.33
C ARG A 35 5.82 -12.81 -8.59
N VAL A 36 5.61 -11.59 -9.11
CA VAL A 36 4.71 -10.63 -8.48
C VAL A 36 3.29 -10.83 -8.96
N LYS A 37 2.38 -11.21 -8.05
CA LYS A 37 0.97 -11.48 -8.37
C LYS A 37 0.06 -10.29 -8.09
N GLN A 38 0.48 -9.43 -7.18
CA GLN A 38 -0.27 -8.27 -6.71
C GLN A 38 0.72 -7.14 -6.39
N LEU A 39 0.34 -5.92 -6.74
CA LEU A 39 1.15 -4.72 -6.62
C LEU A 39 0.35 -3.62 -5.93
N PRO A 40 0.95 -2.84 -5.01
CA PRO A 40 0.36 -1.60 -4.54
C PRO A 40 0.59 -0.52 -5.61
N ASP A 41 -0.23 0.53 -5.58
CA ASP A 41 0.04 1.76 -6.35
C ASP A 41 1.19 2.60 -5.75
N GLY A 42 1.82 2.09 -4.69
CA GLY A 42 2.93 2.71 -3.97
C GLY A 42 2.54 3.90 -3.11
N GLU A 43 1.24 4.12 -2.87
CA GLU A 43 0.72 5.24 -2.10
C GLU A 43 1.21 6.61 -2.63
N THR A 44 1.32 6.74 -3.94
CA THR A 44 1.86 7.97 -4.56
C THR A 44 0.91 9.18 -4.45
N GLY A 45 1.45 10.38 -4.70
CA GLY A 45 0.65 11.61 -4.78
C GLY A 45 -0.02 11.99 -3.46
N ALA A 46 -1.35 12.15 -3.48
CA ALA A 46 -2.14 12.57 -2.31
C ALA A 46 -2.11 11.55 -1.15
N ARG A 47 -1.70 10.30 -1.44
CA ARG A 47 -1.63 9.22 -0.43
C ARG A 47 -0.23 9.02 0.14
N LYS A 48 0.76 9.83 -0.27
CA LYS A 48 2.17 9.68 0.16
C LYS A 48 2.35 9.79 1.68
N ASP A 49 1.47 10.56 2.31
CA ASP A 49 1.41 10.79 3.74
C ASP A 49 0.11 10.17 4.26
N TRP A 50 0.09 8.84 4.37
CA TRP A 50 -1.14 8.08 4.62
C TRP A 50 -1.93 8.58 5.84
N ILE A 51 -1.25 8.91 6.94
CA ILE A 51 -1.90 9.39 8.17
C ILE A 51 -2.64 10.70 7.93
N GLN A 52 -1.99 11.66 7.26
CA GLN A 52 -2.59 12.95 6.91
C GLN A 52 -3.69 12.80 5.87
N TRP A 53 -3.54 11.84 4.94
CA TRP A 53 -4.59 11.50 3.98
C TRP A 53 -5.86 10.98 4.69
N GLN A 54 -5.72 10.14 5.72
CA GLN A 54 -6.86 9.63 6.49
C GLN A 54 -7.68 10.74 7.17
N GLN A 55 -7.04 11.82 7.64
CA GLN A 55 -7.76 12.94 8.25
C GLN A 55 -8.77 13.54 7.27
N HIS A 56 -8.35 13.80 6.03
CA HIS A 56 -9.25 14.30 4.97
C HIS A 56 -10.38 13.30 4.65
N VAL A 57 -10.09 12.00 4.67
CA VAL A 57 -11.10 10.96 4.45
C VAL A 57 -12.14 10.99 5.57
N VAL A 58 -11.73 11.07 6.83
CA VAL A 58 -12.65 11.12 7.97
C VAL A 58 -13.50 12.40 7.94
N GLU A 59 -12.89 13.57 7.74
CA GLU A 59 -13.60 14.86 7.70
C GLU A 59 -14.63 14.95 6.57
N SER A 60 -14.41 14.24 5.46
CA SER A 60 -15.32 14.23 4.32
C SER A 60 -16.51 13.26 4.45
N HIS A 61 -16.58 12.45 5.52
CA HIS A 61 -17.62 11.44 5.69
C HIS A 61 -18.32 11.59 7.04
N SER A 62 -19.62 11.94 7.02
CA SER A 62 -20.43 12.17 8.23
C SER A 62 -20.59 10.95 9.15
N GLN A 63 -20.27 9.75 8.67
CA GLN A 63 -20.31 8.51 9.43
C GLN A 63 -19.01 8.24 10.22
N LEU A 64 -17.97 9.05 10.00
CA LEU A 64 -16.66 8.88 10.61
C LEU A 64 -16.35 10.07 11.53
N THR A 65 -15.62 9.80 12.60
CA THR A 65 -15.13 10.82 13.54
C THR A 65 -13.69 10.51 13.93
N ILE A 66 -12.87 11.55 14.10
CA ILE A 66 -11.52 11.37 14.64
C ILE A 66 -11.65 10.99 16.12
N ALA A 67 -11.03 9.87 16.49
CA ALA A 67 -10.97 9.45 17.88
C ALA A 67 -10.13 10.46 18.69
N THR A 68 -10.70 10.98 19.77
CA THR A 68 -10.00 11.80 20.77
C THR A 68 -9.88 10.95 22.04
N ASP A 69 -8.67 10.64 22.52
CA ASP A 69 -8.51 9.80 23.72
C ASP A 69 -8.94 10.52 25.02
N ASP A 70 -9.60 9.90 26.01
CA ASP A 70 -9.19 8.70 26.77
C ASP A 70 -10.23 7.56 26.95
N ALA A 71 -11.40 7.56 26.28
CA ALA A 71 -12.45 6.58 26.57
C ALA A 71 -12.32 5.21 25.85
N ASP A 72 -11.60 5.14 24.72
CA ASP A 72 -11.67 3.98 23.79
C ASP A 72 -10.43 3.06 23.83
N ARG A 73 -9.38 3.40 24.58
CA ARG A 73 -8.16 2.56 24.70
C ARG A 73 -8.33 1.23 25.47
N ARG A 74 -9.52 0.93 26.00
CA ARG A 74 -9.78 -0.24 26.88
C ARG A 74 -10.90 -1.19 26.40
N ALA A 75 -11.34 -1.12 25.15
CA ALA A 75 -12.24 -2.11 24.57
C ALA A 75 -11.47 -3.19 23.80
#